data_AF-A0A9E0I6U4-F1
#
_entry.id   AF-A0A9E0I6U4-F1
#
_cell.length_a   1.000
_cell.length_b   1.000
_cell.length_c   1.000
_cell.angle_alpha   90.00
_cell.angle_beta   90.00
_cell.angle_gamma   90.00
#
_symmetry.space_group_name_H-M   'P 1'
#
loop_
_entity.id
_entity.type
_entity.pdbx_description
1 polymer ?
#
loop_
_entity_poly.entity_id
_entity_poly.type
_entity_poly.pdbx_seq_one_letter_code
_entity_poly.pdbx_strand_id
1 'polypeptide(L)'
;MPVTSTRRIHIAQQFTRFGFGEHVDESAPFYSPQFLTQELTTTEAQSVLPIVQRFNAFYGVTVAGGISRFRGRVRGWKFGRADAPMLVVTLPFWTHQVEEMAQGSPVGQPIADEANQALVDELRQMFLQELDAHRFVALDDTGRAFAAHWG
;
A
#
# COMPACT_ATOMS: atom_id res chain seq x y z
N MET A 1 -11.01 -2.64 -16.12
CA MET A 1 -9.54 -2.46 -15.92
C MET A 1 -9.27 -2.48 -14.41
N PRO A 2 -8.12 -3.03 -13.95
CA PRO A 2 -6.98 -2.15 -13.82
C PRO A 2 -5.74 -2.78 -14.44
N VAL A 3 -5.58 -2.57 -15.74
CA VAL A 3 -4.23 -2.44 -16.31
C VAL A 3 -3.69 -1.14 -15.72
N THR A 4 -2.54 -1.21 -15.05
CA THR A 4 -1.79 -0.05 -14.53
C THR A 4 -2.00 1.17 -15.42
N SER A 5 -2.53 2.27 -14.85
CA SER A 5 -2.85 3.47 -15.63
C SER A 5 -1.91 4.61 -15.25
N THR A 6 -1.18 5.13 -16.24
CA THR A 6 -0.32 6.32 -16.08
C THR A 6 -1.09 7.50 -15.48
N ARG A 7 -2.38 7.64 -15.80
CA ARG A 7 -3.24 8.69 -15.22
C ARG A 7 -3.50 8.48 -13.74
N ARG A 8 -3.75 7.24 -13.31
CA ARG A 8 -3.96 6.91 -11.88
C ARG A 8 -2.68 7.12 -11.07
N ILE A 9 -1.54 6.72 -11.63
CA ILE A 9 -0.22 7.00 -11.05
C ILE A 9 -0.07 8.51 -10.86
N HIS A 10 -0.27 9.31 -11.92
CA HIS A 10 -0.12 10.76 -11.84
C HIS A 10 -1.01 11.39 -10.75
N ILE A 11 -2.29 11.00 -10.67
CA ILE A 11 -3.22 11.52 -9.65
C ILE A 11 -2.77 11.11 -8.24
N ALA A 12 -2.41 9.85 -8.02
CA ALA A 12 -1.95 9.36 -6.71
C ALA A 12 -0.65 10.04 -6.28
N GLN A 13 0.24 10.31 -7.23
CA GLN A 13 1.47 11.06 -6.99
C GLN A 13 1.17 12.51 -6.55
N GLN A 14 0.29 13.22 -7.26
CA GLN A 14 -0.11 14.59 -6.87
C GLN A 14 -0.75 14.61 -5.48
N PHE A 15 -1.64 13.67 -5.19
CA PHE A 15 -2.29 13.58 -3.88
C PHE A 15 -1.28 13.33 -2.75
N THR A 16 -0.29 12.48 -2.99
CA THR A 16 0.80 12.20 -2.04
C THR A 16 1.69 13.43 -1.83
N ARG A 17 2.04 14.15 -2.91
CA ARG A 17 2.81 15.40 -2.82
C ARG A 17 2.08 16.46 -2.02
N PHE A 18 0.76 16.59 -2.18
CA PHE A 18 0.00 17.49 -1.33
C PHE A 18 0.05 17.02 0.13
N GLY A 19 -0.29 15.77 0.43
CA GLY A 19 -0.38 15.29 1.81
C GLY A 19 0.96 15.23 2.58
N PHE A 20 2.08 15.23 1.87
CA PHE A 20 3.45 15.32 2.43
C PHE A 20 4.19 16.57 1.94
N GLY A 21 3.47 17.66 1.64
CA GLY A 21 4.02 18.85 0.99
C GLY A 21 5.27 19.38 1.68
N GLU A 22 5.32 19.37 3.00
CA GLU A 22 6.48 19.82 3.79
C GLU A 22 7.73 18.93 3.64
N HIS A 23 7.57 17.67 3.25
CA HIS A 23 8.68 16.75 2.99
C HIS A 23 9.07 16.68 1.51
N VAL A 24 8.30 17.34 0.63
CA VAL A 24 8.48 17.31 -0.82
C VAL A 24 8.90 18.67 -1.36
N ASP A 25 8.32 19.76 -0.85
CA ASP A 25 8.57 21.14 -1.24
C ASP A 25 8.48 22.07 -0.02
N GLU A 26 9.65 22.48 0.49
CA GLU A 26 9.77 23.37 1.64
C GLU A 26 9.17 24.77 1.40
N SER A 27 8.98 25.17 0.13
CA SER A 27 8.50 26.50 -0.25
C SER A 27 6.99 26.62 -0.37
N ALA A 28 6.25 25.51 -0.35
CA ALA A 28 4.80 25.45 -0.46
C ALA A 28 4.17 24.44 0.52
N PRO A 29 4.32 24.62 1.84
CA PRO A 29 3.89 23.63 2.82
C PRO A 29 2.36 23.53 2.86
N PHE A 30 1.85 22.37 2.43
CA PHE A 30 0.45 21.96 2.61
C PHE A 30 0.40 20.75 3.53
N TYR A 31 -0.53 20.76 4.49
CA TYR A 31 -0.64 19.73 5.51
C TYR A 31 -2.01 19.05 5.44
N SER A 32 -2.01 17.76 5.10
CA SER A 32 -3.15 16.88 5.33
C SER A 32 -2.73 15.79 6.32
N PRO A 33 -3.06 15.94 7.61
CA PRO A 33 -2.56 15.01 8.64
C PRO A 33 -3.17 13.61 8.52
N GLN A 34 -4.32 13.49 7.86
CA GLN A 34 -5.00 12.22 7.60
C GLN A 34 -5.47 12.14 6.15
N PHE A 35 -4.87 11.23 5.39
CA PHE A 35 -5.34 10.90 4.05
C PHE A 35 -4.90 9.49 3.65
N LEU A 36 -5.62 8.91 2.70
CA LEU A 36 -5.25 7.69 2.01
C LEU A 36 -5.58 7.84 0.53
N THR A 37 -4.69 7.35 -0.34
CA THR A 37 -4.98 7.21 -1.77
C THR A 37 -6.17 6.27 -1.97
N GLN A 38 -6.72 6.28 -3.19
CA GLN A 38 -7.50 5.14 -3.65
C GLN A 38 -6.65 3.85 -3.65
N GLU A 39 -7.31 2.71 -3.77
CA GLU A 39 -6.63 1.41 -3.93
C GLU A 39 -5.79 1.42 -5.20
N LEU A 40 -4.51 1.08 -5.07
CA LEU A 40 -3.47 1.07 -6.09
C LEU A 40 -3.02 -0.38 -6.33
N THR A 41 -2.60 -0.69 -7.56
CA THR A 41 -1.83 -1.91 -7.80
C THR A 41 -0.42 -1.76 -7.22
N THR A 42 0.32 -2.87 -7.07
CA THR A 42 1.73 -2.86 -6.64
C THR A 42 2.55 -1.96 -7.56
N THR A 43 2.34 -2.04 -8.87
CA THR A 43 3.02 -1.17 -9.85
C THR A 43 2.74 0.32 -9.62
N GLU A 44 1.48 0.67 -9.33
CA GLU A 44 1.09 2.04 -9.03
C GLU A 44 1.68 2.51 -7.68
N ALA A 45 1.60 1.69 -6.63
CA ALA A 45 2.16 1.97 -5.31
C ALA A 45 3.68 2.17 -5.36
N GLN A 46 4.41 1.35 -6.13
CA GLN A 46 5.85 1.49 -6.36
C GLN A 46 6.24 2.82 -7.00
N SER A 47 5.34 3.40 -7.80
CA SER A 47 5.55 4.69 -8.43
C SER A 47 5.22 5.88 -7.50
N VAL A 48 4.47 5.63 -6.42
CA VAL A 48 3.98 6.65 -5.48
C VAL A 48 4.87 6.72 -4.23
N LEU A 49 5.24 5.58 -3.64
CA LEU A 49 6.00 5.51 -2.40
C LEU A 49 7.31 6.33 -2.41
N PRO A 50 8.11 6.35 -3.50
CA PRO A 50 9.36 7.12 -3.55
C PRO A 50 9.20 8.64 -3.49
N ILE A 51 7.97 9.18 -3.62
CA ILE A 51 7.71 10.62 -3.45
C ILE A 51 8.12 11.07 -2.06
N VAL A 52 7.84 10.24 -1.04
CA VAL A 52 8.32 10.46 0.32
C VAL A 52 9.68 9.76 0.41
N GLN A 53 10.75 10.51 0.13
CA GLN A 53 12.10 9.92 0.09
C GLN A 53 12.47 9.28 1.43
N ARG A 54 12.27 10.03 2.53
CA ARG A 54 12.53 9.60 3.89
C ARG A 54 11.58 10.28 4.87
N PHE A 55 11.13 9.53 5.88
CA PHE A 55 10.41 10.05 7.03
C PHE A 55 10.68 9.12 8.22
N ASN A 56 11.38 9.59 9.25
CA ASN A 56 11.86 8.70 10.33
C ASN A 56 12.56 7.44 9.78
N ALA A 57 11.99 6.26 10.06
CA ALA A 57 12.43 4.95 9.56
C ALA A 57 11.84 4.55 8.20
N PHE A 58 10.86 5.30 7.68
CA PHE A 58 10.31 5.07 6.35
C PHE A 58 11.29 5.53 5.28
N TYR A 59 11.63 4.61 4.36
CA TYR A 59 12.42 4.90 3.16
C TYR A 59 11.61 4.50 1.92
N GLY A 60 11.06 5.46 1.19
CA GLY A 60 10.05 5.21 0.14
C GLY A 60 10.53 4.26 -0.96
N VAL A 61 11.79 4.36 -1.37
CA VAL A 61 12.40 3.46 -2.37
C VAL A 61 12.53 2.03 -1.84
N THR A 62 12.96 1.86 -0.59
CA THR A 62 13.12 0.54 0.04
C THR A 62 11.77 -0.14 0.22
N VAL A 63 10.76 0.59 0.70
CA VAL A 63 9.40 0.07 0.85
C VAL A 63 8.80 -0.30 -0.50
N ALA A 64 9.00 0.52 -1.54
CA ALA A 64 8.58 0.20 -2.90
C ALA A 64 9.24 -1.09 -3.43
N GLY A 65 10.53 -1.31 -3.13
CA GLY A 65 11.23 -2.54 -3.46
C GLY A 65 10.63 -3.74 -2.73
N GLY A 66 10.39 -3.61 -1.42
CA GLY A 66 9.87 -4.67 -0.55
C GLY A 66 8.53 -5.23 -1.03
N ILE A 67 7.58 -4.37 -1.39
CA ILE A 67 6.23 -4.78 -1.79
C ILE A 67 6.16 -5.56 -3.11
N SER A 68 7.23 -5.54 -3.93
CA SER A 68 7.28 -6.26 -5.22
C SER A 68 6.93 -7.74 -5.09
N ARG A 69 7.35 -8.38 -3.99
CA ARG A 69 7.18 -9.82 -3.76
C ARG A 69 5.72 -10.25 -3.55
N PHE A 70 4.82 -9.28 -3.34
CA PHE A 70 3.39 -9.51 -3.12
C PHE A 70 2.54 -9.23 -4.36
N ARG A 71 3.18 -8.89 -5.49
CA ARG A 71 2.48 -8.62 -6.74
C ARG A 71 1.62 -9.83 -7.14
N GLY A 72 0.35 -9.57 -7.44
CA GLY A 72 -0.63 -10.61 -7.80
C GLY A 72 -1.04 -11.54 -6.66
N ARG A 73 -0.65 -11.27 -5.41
CA ARG A 73 -1.07 -12.00 -4.21
C ARG A 73 -2.02 -11.19 -3.33
N VAL A 74 -2.00 -9.87 -3.48
CA VAL A 74 -2.85 -8.92 -2.77
C VAL A 74 -3.91 -8.35 -3.70
N ARG A 75 -4.98 -7.80 -3.12
CA ARG A 75 -6.00 -7.08 -3.88
C ARG A 75 -5.52 -5.68 -4.27
N GLY A 76 -4.76 -5.03 -3.39
CA GLY A 76 -4.15 -3.74 -3.67
C GLY A 76 -3.63 -3.03 -2.43
N TRP A 77 -3.16 -1.81 -2.65
CA TRP A 77 -2.48 -0.98 -1.67
C TRP A 77 -3.14 0.38 -1.53
N LYS A 78 -3.11 0.99 -0.35
CA LYS A 78 -3.39 2.42 -0.19
C LYS A 78 -2.25 3.05 0.58
N PHE A 79 -1.74 4.17 0.07
CA PHE A 79 -0.68 4.91 0.73
C PHE A 79 -1.21 6.24 1.23
N GLY A 80 -0.67 6.72 2.33
CA GLY A 80 -0.97 8.05 2.82
C GLY A 80 -0.40 8.26 4.20
N ARG A 81 -1.19 8.92 5.05
CA ARG A 81 -0.74 9.38 6.36
C ARG A 81 -1.84 9.26 7.40
N ALA A 82 -1.44 8.86 8.60
CA ALA A 82 -2.18 9.06 9.84
C ALA A 82 -1.15 9.54 10.87
N ASP A 83 -0.89 10.85 10.88
CA ASP A 83 0.21 11.54 11.57
C ASP A 83 1.63 11.18 11.07
N ALA A 84 1.85 9.93 10.67
CA ALA A 84 3.05 9.40 10.02
C ALA A 84 2.69 8.58 8.77
N PRO A 85 3.66 8.25 7.89
CA PRO A 85 3.42 7.39 6.73
C PRO A 85 2.74 6.09 7.13
N MET A 86 1.72 5.76 6.34
CA MET A 86 0.91 4.57 6.51
C MET A 86 0.73 3.90 5.15
N LEU A 87 0.98 2.60 5.11
CA LEU A 87 0.72 1.76 3.95
C LEU A 87 -0.27 0.67 4.33
N VAL A 88 -1.43 0.69 3.69
CA VAL A 88 -2.50 -0.29 3.88
C VAL A 88 -2.42 -1.32 2.76
N VAL A 89 -2.48 -2.59 3.12
CA VAL A 89 -2.63 -3.71 2.20
C VAL A 89 -4.02 -4.30 2.35
N THR A 90 -4.71 -4.50 1.22
CA THR A 90 -5.98 -5.23 1.16
C THR A 90 -5.73 -6.63 0.63
N LEU A 91 -6.18 -7.65 1.35
CA LEU A 91 -6.11 -9.05 0.93
C LEU A 91 -7.34 -9.43 0.08
N PRO A 92 -7.16 -10.31 -0.92
CA PRO A 92 -8.28 -10.88 -1.66
C PRO A 92 -9.10 -11.82 -0.77
N PHE A 93 -10.42 -11.88 -1.00
CA PHE A 93 -11.27 -12.94 -0.46
C PHE A 93 -11.35 -14.11 -1.45
N TRP A 94 -11.45 -13.79 -2.74
CA TRP A 94 -11.49 -14.75 -3.83
C TRP A 94 -10.22 -14.66 -4.66
N THR A 95 -9.79 -15.79 -5.21
CA THR A 95 -8.61 -15.87 -6.10
C THR A 95 -8.65 -14.93 -7.31
N HIS A 96 -9.83 -14.50 -7.76
CA HIS A 96 -9.98 -13.56 -8.88
C HIS A 96 -9.91 -12.07 -8.49
N GLN A 97 -9.75 -11.77 -7.18
CA GLN A 97 -9.71 -10.40 -6.65
C GLN A 97 -8.29 -9.86 -6.45
N VAL A 98 -7.27 -10.58 -6.90
CA VAL A 98 -5.92 -10.05 -6.87
C VAL A 98 -5.79 -8.90 -7.87
N GLU A 99 -4.86 -7.99 -7.59
CA GLU A 99 -4.57 -6.88 -8.47
C GLU A 99 -4.24 -7.32 -9.91
N GLU A 100 -4.39 -6.39 -10.86
CA GLU A 100 -4.06 -6.58 -12.28
C GLU A 100 -4.87 -7.67 -13.02
N MET A 101 -5.80 -8.37 -12.36
CA MET A 101 -6.74 -9.26 -13.05
C MET A 101 -7.79 -8.48 -13.86
N ALA A 102 -8.00 -8.91 -15.11
CA ALA A 102 -9.03 -8.36 -15.97
C ALA A 102 -10.43 -8.66 -15.40
N GLN A 103 -11.29 -7.64 -15.36
CA GLN A 103 -12.73 -7.81 -15.07
C GLN A 103 -13.31 -8.82 -16.06
N GLY A 104 -13.69 -10.01 -15.58
CA GLY A 104 -14.32 -11.02 -16.42
C GLY A 104 -13.98 -12.48 -16.15
N SER A 105 -13.02 -12.81 -15.27
CA SER A 105 -12.83 -14.20 -14.81
C SER A 105 -13.90 -14.55 -13.77
N PRO A 106 -14.97 -15.30 -14.12
CA PRO A 106 -16.16 -15.40 -13.29
C PRO A 106 -16.06 -16.47 -12.19
N VAL A 107 -14.99 -17.28 -12.19
CA VAL A 107 -14.88 -18.43 -11.29
C VAL A 107 -13.57 -18.35 -10.52
N GLY A 108 -13.60 -17.64 -9.39
CA GLY A 108 -12.57 -17.79 -8.37
C GLY A 108 -13.08 -18.69 -7.25
N GLN A 109 -12.16 -19.38 -6.59
CA GLN A 109 -12.42 -20.07 -5.33
C GLN A 109 -12.14 -19.14 -4.14
N PRO A 110 -12.82 -19.32 -2.99
CA PRO A 110 -12.46 -18.64 -1.76
C PRO A 110 -11.02 -18.99 -1.38
N ILE A 111 -10.29 -18.03 -0.85
CA ILE A 111 -8.94 -18.28 -0.33
C ILE A 111 -9.06 -18.79 1.09
N ALA A 112 -8.46 -19.95 1.36
CA ALA A 112 -8.45 -20.58 2.69
C ALA A 112 -7.85 -19.63 3.75
N ASP A 113 -8.35 -19.69 4.98
CA ASP A 113 -7.92 -18.81 6.05
C ASP A 113 -6.44 -19.05 6.42
N GLU A 114 -5.95 -20.29 6.33
CA GLU A 114 -4.54 -20.62 6.54
C GLU A 114 -3.63 -19.94 5.51
N ALA A 115 -4.07 -19.88 4.24
CA ALA A 115 -3.31 -19.23 3.18
C ALA A 115 -3.27 -17.70 3.37
N ASN A 116 -4.36 -17.12 3.87
CA ASN A 116 -4.39 -15.70 4.22
C ASN A 116 -3.51 -15.39 5.42
N GLN A 117 -3.55 -16.24 6.46
CA GLN A 117 -2.71 -16.07 7.63
C GLN A 117 -1.23 -16.16 7.29
N ALA A 118 -0.83 -17.13 6.45
CA ALA A 118 0.55 -17.22 5.96
C ALA A 118 0.98 -15.94 5.22
N LEU A 119 0.12 -15.38 4.38
CA LEU A 119 0.39 -14.11 3.69
C LEU A 119 0.50 -12.93 4.68
N VAL A 120 -0.35 -12.88 5.71
CA VAL A 120 -0.27 -11.86 6.78
C VAL A 120 1.04 -11.98 7.54
N ASP A 121 1.50 -13.19 7.84
CA ASP A 121 2.75 -13.42 8.55
C ASP A 121 3.96 -13.00 7.71
N GLU A 122 3.96 -13.30 6.40
CA GLU A 122 4.98 -12.79 5.47
C GLU A 122 4.99 -11.26 5.40
N LEU A 123 3.82 -10.63 5.31
CA LEU A 123 3.68 -9.16 5.30
C LEU A 123 4.19 -8.56 6.61
N ARG A 124 3.83 -9.17 7.75
CA ARG A 124 4.26 -8.75 9.08
C ARG A 124 5.78 -8.85 9.21
N GLN A 125 6.37 -9.97 8.78
CA GLN A 125 7.82 -10.15 8.80
C GLN A 125 8.51 -9.08 7.94
N MET A 126 8.07 -8.89 6.70
CA MET A 126 8.66 -7.86 5.83
C MET A 126 8.55 -6.47 6.46
N PHE A 127 7.35 -6.05 6.89
CA PHE A 127 7.15 -4.68 7.39
C PHE A 127 7.90 -4.42 8.69
N LEU A 128 7.83 -5.34 9.66
CA LEU A 128 8.41 -5.12 10.98
C LEU A 128 9.91 -5.41 11.04
N GLN A 129 10.41 -6.38 10.28
CA GLN A 129 11.80 -6.84 10.40
C GLN A 129 12.71 -6.33 9.28
N GLU A 130 12.17 -6.11 8.07
CA GLU A 130 12.99 -5.72 6.91
C GLU A 130 12.81 -4.24 6.52
N LEU A 131 11.66 -3.64 6.83
CA LEU A 131 11.30 -2.28 6.41
C LEU A 131 11.12 -1.30 7.59
N ASP A 132 11.47 -1.71 8.81
CA ASP A 132 11.46 -0.89 10.02
C ASP A 132 10.12 -0.19 10.32
N ALA A 133 8.99 -0.80 9.95
CA ALA A 133 7.68 -0.32 10.39
C ALA A 133 7.55 -0.57 11.91
N HIS A 134 7.07 0.41 12.65
CA HIS A 134 6.89 0.28 14.11
C HIS A 134 5.72 -0.63 14.48
N ARG A 135 4.67 -0.66 13.64
CA ARG A 135 3.50 -1.51 13.86
C ARG A 135 2.90 -1.99 12.55
N PHE A 136 2.32 -3.19 12.62
CA PHE A 136 1.53 -3.81 11.55
C PHE A 136 0.27 -4.44 12.16
N VAL A 137 -0.89 -3.82 11.90
CA VAL A 137 -2.15 -4.12 12.60
C VAL A 137 -3.31 -4.25 11.61
N ALA A 138 -4.35 -4.99 11.98
CA ALA A 138 -5.61 -5.00 11.23
C ALA A 138 -6.26 -3.61 11.31
N LEU A 139 -6.79 -3.13 10.19
CA LEU A 139 -7.45 -1.83 10.08
C LEU A 139 -8.96 -1.91 10.32
N ASP A 140 -9.54 -3.09 10.09
CA ASP A 140 -10.97 -3.36 10.28
C ASP A 140 -11.21 -4.79 10.79
N ASP A 141 -12.45 -5.06 11.19
CA ASP A 141 -12.89 -6.37 11.69
C ASP A 141 -13.07 -7.42 10.58
N THR A 142 -12.79 -7.06 9.32
CA THR A 142 -12.91 -8.01 8.19
C THR A 142 -11.75 -8.99 8.15
N GLY A 143 -10.64 -8.66 8.81
CA GLY A 143 -9.41 -9.44 8.76
C GLY A 143 -8.73 -9.41 7.39
N ARG A 144 -9.07 -8.43 6.53
CA ARG A 144 -8.55 -8.31 5.16
C ARG A 144 -7.77 -7.04 4.89
N ALA A 145 -7.88 -6.02 5.74
CA ALA A 145 -7.11 -4.80 5.61
C ALA A 145 -6.09 -4.72 6.75
N PHE A 146 -4.82 -4.53 6.42
CA PHE A 146 -3.75 -4.37 7.40
C PHE A 146 -2.94 -3.11 7.09
N ALA A 147 -2.52 -2.39 8.13
CA ALA A 147 -1.79 -1.15 8.02
C ALA A 147 -0.40 -1.26 8.66
N ALA A 148 0.63 -0.91 7.89
CA ALA A 148 1.98 -0.67 8.36
C ALA A 148 2.16 0.82 8.67
N HIS A 149 2.82 1.15 9.78
CA HIS A 149 3.04 2.54 10.21
C HIS A 149 4.50 2.81 10.61
N TRP A 150 4.99 4.01 10.29
CA TRP A 150 6.35 4.49 10.59
C TRP A 150 6.38 5.75 11.49
N GLY A 151 5.43 5.83 12.42
CA GLY A 151 5.30 6.93 13.40
C GLY A 151 5.90 6.59 14.75
#